data_AF-A0A349V0A9-F1
#
_entry.id   AF-A0A349V0A9-F1
#
_cell.length_a   1.000
_cell.length_b   1.000
_cell.length_c   1.000
_cell.angle_alpha   90.00
_cell.angle_beta   90.00
_cell.angle_gamma   90.00
#
_symmetry.space_group_name_H-M   'P 1'
#
loop_
_entity.id
_entity.type
_entity.pdbx_description
1 polymer ?
#
loop_
_entity_poly.entity_id
_entity_poly.type
_entity_poly.pdbx_seq_one_letter_code
_entity_poly.pdbx_strand_id
1 'polypeptide(L)'
;PALGRFPHEAAAFDEATGITYLTEDTSDSAIYRHLPDHRTKPFVGGELQALKVSSKDRFRLSEGPKVGDAFNVEWVSVADPQALKASTRDQAHNLGAAFLSRGEGAWLSEGHVYICSTDGGPNRRGQLYRLDILSDGLDRLTLVAQAESEDSFANPDNITVSPWGDVFLAEDGAAPNGVRVLKPDGSLHHFARNALNGGKSEIAGICFSPDGKWLFLNLQWEGLTLAITGPFTV
;
A
#
# COMPACT_ATOMS: atom_id res chain seq x y z
N PRO A 1 12.54 -10.50 15.61
CA PRO A 1 11.11 -10.20 15.39
C PRO A 1 10.65 -10.95 14.14
N ALA A 2 9.47 -11.61 14.15
CA ALA A 2 8.98 -12.40 13.02
C ALA A 2 8.43 -11.55 11.86
N LEU A 3 7.96 -10.33 12.15
CA LEU A 3 7.46 -9.37 11.16
C LEU A 3 8.58 -8.66 10.37
N GLY A 4 9.86 -8.92 10.67
CA GLY A 4 10.97 -8.27 9.98
C GLY A 4 11.45 -6.97 10.63
N ARG A 5 12.69 -6.58 10.30
CA ARG A 5 13.32 -5.31 10.70
C ARG A 5 13.67 -4.49 9.47
N PHE A 6 12.84 -3.51 9.17
CA PHE A 6 12.98 -2.55 8.08
C PHE A 6 12.17 -1.28 8.42
N PRO A 7 12.26 -0.20 7.62
CA PRO A 7 11.36 0.96 7.72
C PRO A 7 9.90 0.56 7.41
N HIS A 8 9.21 -0.04 8.39
CA HIS A 8 7.80 -0.40 8.26
C HIS A 8 6.94 0.85 8.09
N GLU A 9 6.07 0.86 7.08
CA GLU A 9 5.11 1.95 6.87
C GLU A 9 3.68 1.51 7.18
N ALA A 10 3.17 0.50 6.48
CA ALA A 10 1.82 -0.01 6.69
C ALA A 10 1.77 -1.53 6.95
N ALA A 11 0.73 -1.93 7.67
CA ALA A 11 0.42 -3.33 7.98
C ALA A 11 -1.06 -3.62 7.71
N ALA A 12 -1.34 -4.35 6.63
CA ALA A 12 -2.68 -4.80 6.29
C ALA A 12 -2.88 -6.23 6.83
N PHE A 13 -3.70 -6.37 7.88
CA PHE A 13 -3.92 -7.63 8.58
C PHE A 13 -5.18 -8.34 8.09
N ASP A 14 -5.05 -9.62 7.76
CA ASP A 14 -6.18 -10.50 7.46
C ASP A 14 -6.58 -11.29 8.71
N GLU A 15 -7.72 -10.96 9.31
CA GLU A 15 -8.21 -11.66 10.50
C GLU A 15 -8.57 -13.13 10.25
N ALA A 16 -8.95 -13.50 9.02
CA ALA A 16 -9.39 -14.86 8.71
C ALA A 16 -8.22 -15.85 8.65
N THR A 17 -7.07 -15.40 8.14
CA THR A 17 -5.86 -16.22 7.98
C THR A 17 -4.79 -15.92 9.04
N GLY A 18 -4.84 -14.74 9.64
CA GLY A 18 -3.81 -14.19 10.52
C GLY A 18 -2.57 -13.64 9.78
N ILE A 19 -2.61 -13.60 8.44
CA ILE A 19 -1.50 -13.09 7.62
C ILE A 19 -1.45 -11.56 7.71
N THR A 20 -0.24 -11.01 7.82
CA THR A 20 -0.03 -9.55 7.78
C THR A 20 0.77 -9.17 6.54
N TYR A 21 0.24 -8.32 5.69
CA TYR A 21 0.93 -7.77 4.52
C TYR A 21 1.59 -6.44 4.91
N LEU A 22 2.86 -6.28 4.57
CA LEU A 22 3.69 -5.21 5.11
C LEU A 22 4.41 -4.47 3.98
N THR A 23 4.51 -3.17 4.12
CA THR A 23 5.26 -2.29 3.22
C THR A 23 6.51 -1.76 3.90
N GLU A 24 7.50 -1.42 3.08
CA GLU A 24 8.76 -0.81 3.49
C GLU A 24 8.86 0.55 2.78
N ASP A 25 9.15 1.63 3.51
CA ASP A 25 9.37 2.95 2.90
C ASP A 25 10.87 3.18 2.63
N THR A 26 11.31 2.71 1.47
CA THR A 26 12.62 3.03 0.91
C THR A 26 12.63 2.99 -0.62
N SER A 27 13.63 3.59 -1.27
CA SER A 27 13.63 3.69 -2.75
C SER A 27 13.77 2.33 -3.47
N ASP A 28 14.30 1.32 -2.78
CA ASP A 28 14.47 -0.04 -3.26
C ASP A 28 13.70 -1.05 -2.42
N SER A 29 12.46 -0.74 -2.03
CA SER A 29 11.64 -1.55 -1.14
C SER A 29 11.28 -2.91 -1.70
N ALA A 30 10.97 -3.85 -0.81
CA ALA A 30 10.20 -5.05 -1.13
C ALA A 30 8.79 -4.99 -0.54
N ILE A 31 7.88 -5.83 -1.06
CA ILE A 31 6.55 -6.06 -0.49
C ILE A 31 6.62 -7.36 0.31
N TYR A 32 6.15 -7.36 1.55
CA TYR A 32 6.24 -8.53 2.43
C TYR A 32 4.88 -9.07 2.83
N ARG A 33 4.87 -10.34 3.24
CA ARG A 33 3.82 -10.90 4.09
C ARG A 33 4.43 -11.71 5.23
N HIS A 34 3.76 -11.71 6.37
CA HIS A 34 4.07 -12.56 7.51
C HIS A 34 3.00 -13.64 7.65
N LEU A 35 3.43 -14.89 7.70
CA LEU A 35 2.58 -16.05 7.93
C LEU A 35 2.71 -16.45 9.40
N PRO A 36 1.62 -16.43 10.18
CA PRO A 36 1.69 -16.81 11.58
C PRO A 36 1.83 -18.34 11.74
N ASP A 37 2.59 -18.78 12.74
CA ASP A 37 2.60 -20.20 13.16
C ASP A 37 1.22 -20.63 13.69
N HIS A 38 0.50 -19.69 14.30
CA HIS A 38 -0.78 -19.93 14.96
C HIS A 38 -1.77 -18.78 14.73
N ARG A 39 -2.94 -19.08 14.13
CA ARG A 39 -3.99 -18.07 13.88
C ARG A 39 -4.52 -17.38 15.14
N THR A 40 -4.55 -18.07 16.27
CA THR A 40 -5.04 -17.52 17.55
C THR A 40 -4.00 -16.68 18.30
N LYS A 41 -2.73 -16.71 17.85
CA LYS A 41 -1.63 -15.89 18.36
C LYS A 41 -0.79 -15.39 17.18
N PRO A 42 -1.38 -14.59 16.28
CA PRO A 42 -0.82 -14.35 14.95
C PRO A 42 0.53 -13.63 15.00
N PHE A 43 0.84 -12.90 16.08
CA PHE A 43 2.10 -12.17 16.21
C PHE A 43 3.19 -12.92 17.01
N VAL A 44 2.98 -14.21 17.29
CA VAL A 44 3.94 -15.06 18.00
C VAL A 44 4.53 -16.08 17.03
N GLY A 45 5.80 -15.91 16.67
CA GLY A 45 6.47 -16.76 15.69
C GLY A 45 6.03 -16.46 14.26
N GLY A 46 6.20 -17.43 13.37
CA GLY A 46 5.85 -17.33 11.96
C GLY A 46 7.01 -17.03 11.01
N GLU A 47 6.66 -16.94 9.73
CA GLU A 47 7.59 -16.80 8.62
C GLU A 47 7.37 -15.46 7.90
N LEU A 48 8.46 -14.72 7.69
CA LEU A 48 8.44 -13.56 6.80
C LEU A 48 8.75 -14.00 5.37
N GLN A 49 7.91 -13.59 4.43
CA GLN A 49 8.09 -13.82 3.01
C GLN A 49 8.04 -12.49 2.24
N ALA A 50 8.68 -12.45 1.08
CA ALA A 50 8.67 -11.30 0.18
C ALA A 50 8.06 -11.67 -1.17
N LEU A 51 7.36 -10.72 -1.77
CA LEU A 51 6.68 -10.86 -3.05
C LEU A 51 7.70 -10.98 -4.18
N LYS A 52 7.56 -12.02 -4.99
CA LYS A 52 8.28 -12.22 -6.25
C LYS A 52 7.26 -12.32 -7.38
N VAL A 53 7.58 -11.70 -8.51
CA VAL A 53 6.78 -11.90 -9.73
C VAL A 53 7.22 -13.22 -10.38
N SER A 54 6.28 -14.13 -10.63
CA SER A 54 6.54 -15.42 -11.25
C SER A 54 7.35 -15.26 -12.55
N SER A 55 8.40 -16.07 -12.68
CA SER A 55 9.32 -16.08 -13.84
C SER A 55 10.06 -14.76 -14.10
N LYS A 56 10.05 -13.79 -13.17
CA LYS A 56 10.79 -12.53 -13.30
C LYS A 56 11.55 -12.21 -12.00
N ASP A 57 12.84 -12.56 -11.98
CA ASP A 57 13.69 -12.21 -10.86
C ASP A 57 13.95 -10.71 -10.80
N ARG A 58 13.88 -10.14 -9.60
CA ARG A 58 14.25 -8.73 -9.34
C ARG A 58 13.46 -7.76 -10.21
N PHE A 59 12.21 -8.11 -10.53
CA PHE A 59 11.33 -7.30 -11.36
C PHE A 59 11.06 -5.94 -10.71
N ARG A 60 11.15 -4.86 -11.48
CA ARG A 60 10.94 -3.49 -10.99
C ARG A 60 9.50 -3.07 -11.25
N LEU A 61 8.67 -3.10 -10.23
CA LEU A 61 7.25 -2.75 -10.33
C LEU A 61 7.08 -1.26 -10.66
N SER A 62 7.97 -0.41 -10.16
CA SER A 62 7.88 1.03 -10.39
C SER A 62 8.37 1.49 -11.78
N GLU A 63 8.90 0.58 -12.61
CA GLU A 63 9.52 0.90 -13.89
C GLU A 63 8.96 0.06 -15.04
N GLY A 64 7.99 0.61 -15.78
CA GLY A 64 7.49 0.00 -17.03
C GLY A 64 6.09 -0.61 -16.99
N PRO A 65 5.57 -1.18 -15.89
CA PRO A 65 4.17 -1.59 -15.81
C PRO A 65 3.20 -0.45 -16.16
N LYS A 66 2.07 -0.84 -16.73
CA LYS A 66 0.96 0.05 -17.09
C LYS A 66 -0.29 -0.32 -16.32
N VAL A 67 -1.20 0.63 -16.15
CA VAL A 67 -2.50 0.37 -15.54
C VAL A 67 -3.20 -0.78 -16.28
N GLY A 68 -3.66 -1.76 -15.53
CA GLY A 68 -4.25 -3.00 -16.03
C GLY A 68 -3.28 -4.18 -16.18
N ASP A 69 -1.96 -3.94 -16.15
CA ASP A 69 -0.99 -5.04 -16.13
C ASP A 69 -1.15 -5.85 -14.84
N ALA A 70 -1.14 -7.18 -15.00
CA ALA A 70 -1.30 -8.13 -13.91
C ALA A 70 -0.20 -9.18 -13.93
N PHE A 71 0.25 -9.56 -12.74
CA PHE A 71 1.40 -10.43 -12.53
C PHE A 71 1.03 -11.54 -11.55
N ASN A 72 1.36 -12.78 -11.90
CA ASN A 72 1.30 -13.88 -10.93
C ASN A 72 2.41 -13.69 -9.88
N VAL A 73 2.07 -13.99 -8.64
CA VAL A 73 2.92 -13.77 -7.47
C VAL A 73 3.34 -15.11 -6.87
N GLU A 74 4.63 -15.20 -6.61
CA GLU A 74 5.28 -16.19 -5.77
C GLU A 74 5.81 -15.50 -4.50
N TRP A 75 6.09 -16.28 -3.48
CA TRP A 75 6.60 -15.78 -2.21
C TRP A 75 7.91 -16.46 -1.86
N VAL A 76 8.94 -15.66 -1.54
CA VAL A 76 10.25 -16.15 -1.14
C VAL A 76 10.49 -15.89 0.34
N SER A 77 10.99 -16.89 1.05
CA SER A 77 11.21 -16.82 2.50
C SER A 77 12.42 -15.96 2.85
N VAL A 78 12.24 -15.03 3.79
CA VAL A 78 13.32 -14.21 4.37
C VAL A 78 13.88 -14.93 5.58
N ALA A 79 15.07 -15.51 5.45
CA ALA A 79 15.66 -16.40 6.46
C ALA A 79 16.04 -15.68 7.77
N ASP A 80 16.54 -14.44 7.70
CA ASP A 80 16.87 -13.62 8.86
C ASP A 80 16.00 -12.35 8.90
N PRO A 81 14.78 -12.44 9.43
CA PRO A 81 13.91 -11.27 9.57
C PRO A 81 14.44 -10.24 10.59
N GLN A 82 15.44 -10.57 11.40
CA GLN A 82 16.04 -9.60 12.33
C GLN A 82 17.07 -8.70 11.65
N ALA A 83 17.44 -9.01 10.40
CA ALA A 83 18.44 -8.30 9.62
C ALA A 83 19.78 -8.14 10.37
N LEU A 84 20.29 -9.23 10.97
CA LEU A 84 21.54 -9.20 11.75
C LEU A 84 22.77 -9.06 10.87
N LYS A 85 22.70 -9.56 9.62
CA LYS A 85 23.83 -9.56 8.67
C LYS A 85 23.57 -8.73 7.42
N ALA A 86 22.36 -8.81 6.87
CA ALA A 86 21.93 -8.08 5.67
C ALA A 86 20.50 -7.60 5.89
N SER A 87 20.11 -6.51 5.20
CA SER A 87 18.74 -6.02 5.27
C SER A 87 17.75 -7.12 4.83
N THR A 88 16.52 -7.06 5.32
CA THR A 88 15.46 -7.99 4.89
C THR A 88 15.23 -7.92 3.38
N ARG A 89 15.31 -6.72 2.79
CA ARG A 89 15.15 -6.49 1.35
C ARG A 89 16.30 -7.06 0.53
N ASP A 90 17.55 -6.94 0.99
CA ASP A 90 18.69 -7.55 0.27
C ASP A 90 18.54 -9.07 0.21
N GLN A 91 18.13 -9.69 1.33
CA GLN A 91 17.85 -11.12 1.37
C GLN A 91 16.74 -11.50 0.37
N ALA A 92 15.64 -10.74 0.36
CA ALA A 92 14.52 -10.95 -0.56
C ALA A 92 14.93 -10.78 -2.04
N HIS A 93 15.60 -9.68 -2.39
CA HIS A 93 16.04 -9.41 -3.77
C HIS A 93 17.07 -10.42 -4.28
N ASN A 94 17.93 -10.95 -3.41
CA ASN A 94 18.85 -12.03 -3.77
C ASN A 94 18.13 -13.35 -4.08
N LEU A 95 16.90 -13.51 -3.60
CA LEU A 95 15.99 -14.62 -3.94
C LEU A 95 15.04 -14.29 -5.11
N GLY A 96 15.21 -13.13 -5.74
CA GLY A 96 14.44 -12.71 -6.91
C GLY A 96 13.16 -11.93 -6.59
N ALA A 97 12.93 -11.51 -5.35
CA ALA A 97 11.79 -10.65 -4.99
C ALA A 97 11.72 -9.39 -5.87
N ALA A 98 10.52 -8.88 -6.06
CA ALA A 98 10.28 -7.67 -6.83
C ALA A 98 10.67 -6.41 -6.05
N PHE A 99 11.12 -5.39 -6.77
CA PHE A 99 11.38 -4.05 -6.25
C PHE A 99 10.13 -3.19 -6.39
N LEU A 100 9.81 -2.46 -5.32
CA LEU A 100 8.83 -1.38 -5.30
C LEU A 100 9.54 -0.10 -4.84
N SER A 101 9.25 1.04 -5.46
CA SER A 101 9.75 2.33 -4.97
C SER A 101 8.84 2.80 -3.83
N ARG A 102 9.41 3.02 -2.64
CA ARG A 102 8.76 3.61 -1.46
C ARG A 102 7.35 3.07 -1.21
N GLY A 103 7.30 1.84 -0.71
CA GLY A 103 6.03 1.20 -0.37
C GLY A 103 5.45 1.86 0.86
N GLU A 104 4.29 2.51 0.72
CA GLU A 104 3.68 3.27 1.82
C GLU A 104 2.38 2.64 2.28
N GLY A 105 1.25 3.35 2.20
CA GLY A 105 -0.03 2.85 2.69
C GLY A 105 -0.42 1.50 2.10
N ALA A 106 -0.98 0.66 2.96
CA ALA A 106 -1.57 -0.61 2.59
C ALA A 106 -2.90 -0.82 3.30
N TRP A 107 -3.87 -1.42 2.62
CA TRP A 107 -5.21 -1.65 3.17
C TRP A 107 -5.79 -2.96 2.65
N LEU A 108 -6.31 -3.79 3.55
CA LEU A 108 -7.02 -5.01 3.19
C LEU A 108 -8.53 -4.74 3.13
N SER A 109 -9.16 -5.10 2.02
CA SER A 109 -10.61 -5.06 1.86
C SER A 109 -11.06 -6.20 0.96
N GLU A 110 -12.06 -6.95 1.40
CA GLU A 110 -12.73 -8.00 0.61
C GLU A 110 -11.78 -9.03 -0.05
N GLY A 111 -10.70 -9.42 0.62
CA GLY A 111 -9.72 -10.39 0.09
C GLY A 111 -8.68 -9.79 -0.87
N HIS A 112 -8.64 -8.47 -0.98
CA HIS A 112 -7.64 -7.73 -1.74
C HIS A 112 -6.80 -6.85 -0.82
N VAL A 113 -5.50 -6.75 -1.10
CA VAL A 113 -4.62 -5.79 -0.44
C VAL A 113 -4.25 -4.69 -1.43
N TYR A 114 -4.59 -3.46 -1.11
CA TYR A 114 -4.15 -2.29 -1.84
C TYR A 114 -2.82 -1.82 -1.29
N ILE A 115 -1.90 -1.41 -2.15
CA ILE A 115 -0.52 -1.02 -1.78
C ILE A 115 -0.10 0.19 -2.60
N CYS A 116 0.30 1.26 -1.92
CA CYS A 116 0.88 2.45 -2.53
C CYS A 116 2.36 2.25 -2.85
N SER A 117 2.78 2.81 -3.98
CA SER A 117 4.17 3.17 -4.25
C SER A 117 4.19 4.68 -4.43
N THR A 118 4.81 5.41 -3.51
CA THR A 118 4.63 6.86 -3.43
C THR A 118 5.20 7.58 -4.65
N ASP A 119 6.38 7.15 -5.10
CA ASP A 119 7.10 7.79 -6.21
C ASP A 119 7.40 6.80 -7.33
N GLY A 120 6.58 5.75 -7.43
CA GLY A 120 6.61 4.82 -8.54
C GLY A 120 6.04 5.40 -9.85
N GLY A 121 6.23 4.65 -10.93
CA GLY A 121 5.72 4.99 -12.25
C GLY A 121 6.60 5.98 -13.02
N PRO A 122 6.27 6.22 -14.30
CA PRO A 122 7.12 6.97 -15.23
C PRO A 122 7.37 8.42 -14.81
N ASN A 123 6.40 9.03 -14.11
CA ASN A 123 6.48 10.41 -13.66
C ASN A 123 7.02 10.55 -12.23
N ARG A 124 7.35 9.44 -11.56
CA ARG A 124 7.73 9.40 -10.14
C ARG A 124 6.72 10.06 -9.20
N ARG A 125 5.43 9.93 -9.53
CA ARG A 125 4.30 10.54 -8.81
C ARG A 125 3.38 9.51 -8.17
N GLY A 126 3.69 8.24 -8.35
CA GLY A 126 3.11 7.15 -7.61
C GLY A 126 2.23 6.22 -8.41
N GLN A 127 1.94 5.09 -7.77
CA GLN A 127 1.15 3.99 -8.29
C GLN A 127 0.33 3.38 -7.14
N LEU A 128 -0.80 2.77 -7.49
CA LEU A 128 -1.59 1.94 -6.59
C LEU A 128 -1.69 0.53 -7.18
N TYR A 129 -1.22 -0.45 -6.42
CA TYR A 129 -1.36 -1.86 -6.73
C TYR A 129 -2.50 -2.49 -5.93
N ARG A 130 -3.13 -3.51 -6.53
CA ARG A 130 -4.06 -4.41 -5.85
C ARG A 130 -3.51 -5.84 -5.93
N LEU A 131 -3.32 -6.46 -4.79
CA LEU A 131 -2.96 -7.87 -4.65
C LEU A 131 -4.24 -8.67 -4.36
N ASP A 132 -4.66 -9.48 -5.32
CA ASP A 132 -5.74 -10.46 -5.17
C ASP A 132 -5.22 -11.69 -4.44
N ILE A 133 -5.71 -11.97 -3.22
CA ILE A 133 -5.35 -13.14 -2.43
C ILE A 133 -6.22 -14.31 -2.88
N LEU A 134 -5.64 -15.29 -3.57
CA LEU A 134 -6.42 -16.38 -4.14
C LEU A 134 -6.44 -17.61 -3.24
N SER A 135 -7.63 -18.19 -3.05
CA SER A 135 -7.79 -19.44 -2.29
C SER A 135 -7.26 -20.68 -3.03
N ASP A 136 -7.13 -20.60 -4.35
CA ASP A 136 -6.56 -21.61 -5.23
C ASP A 136 -5.75 -20.91 -6.34
N GLY A 137 -4.61 -21.50 -6.71
CA GLY A 137 -3.65 -20.89 -7.63
C GLY A 137 -2.70 -19.88 -6.98
N LEU A 138 -2.06 -19.06 -7.82
CA LEU A 138 -1.10 -18.04 -7.40
C LEU A 138 -1.82 -16.70 -7.16
N ASP A 139 -1.43 -15.99 -6.10
CA ASP A 139 -1.86 -14.60 -5.88
C ASP A 139 -1.57 -13.74 -7.13
N ARG A 140 -2.34 -12.67 -7.31
CA ARG A 140 -2.20 -11.81 -8.49
C ARG A 140 -2.05 -10.34 -8.10
N LEU A 141 -0.95 -9.73 -8.52
CA LEU A 141 -0.68 -8.30 -8.34
C LEU A 141 -1.07 -7.53 -9.60
N THR A 142 -1.96 -6.56 -9.50
CA THR A 142 -2.41 -5.71 -10.63
C THR A 142 -2.12 -4.25 -10.34
N LEU A 143 -1.55 -3.53 -11.31
CA LEU A 143 -1.44 -2.07 -11.26
C LEU A 143 -2.82 -1.47 -11.57
N VAL A 144 -3.52 -0.94 -10.56
CA VAL A 144 -4.91 -0.46 -10.71
C VAL A 144 -5.00 1.04 -10.93
N ALA A 145 -4.00 1.82 -10.51
CA ALA A 145 -3.90 3.23 -10.85
C ALA A 145 -2.44 3.70 -10.89
N GLN A 146 -2.16 4.71 -11.71
CA GLN A 146 -0.84 5.32 -11.87
C GLN A 146 -1.02 6.82 -12.10
N ALA A 147 -0.11 7.63 -11.56
CA ALA A 147 -0.10 9.06 -11.82
C ALA A 147 0.39 9.35 -13.26
N GLU A 148 -0.55 9.51 -14.19
CA GLU A 148 -0.28 9.79 -15.61
C GLU A 148 -0.21 11.30 -15.92
N SER A 149 -0.92 12.13 -15.14
CA SER A 149 -1.02 13.59 -15.32
C SER A 149 -1.14 14.33 -13.98
N GLU A 150 -1.15 15.67 -14.03
CA GLU A 150 -1.34 16.49 -12.81
C GLU A 150 -2.70 16.28 -12.13
N ASP A 151 -3.74 15.98 -12.92
CA ASP A 151 -5.10 15.71 -12.46
C ASP A 151 -5.28 14.28 -11.93
N SER A 152 -4.23 13.46 -11.93
CA SER A 152 -4.26 12.13 -11.33
C SER A 152 -4.17 12.23 -9.81
N PHE A 153 -3.12 11.69 -9.21
CA PHE A 153 -2.72 11.90 -7.82
C PHE A 153 -1.21 12.25 -7.79
N ALA A 154 -0.69 12.66 -6.65
CA ALA A 154 0.74 12.81 -6.42
C ALA A 154 1.13 12.20 -5.08
N ASN A 155 2.13 11.32 -5.10
CA ASN A 155 2.71 10.76 -3.88
C ASN A 155 1.65 10.18 -2.94
N PRO A 156 0.90 9.17 -3.41
CA PRO A 156 -0.08 8.52 -2.56
C PRO A 156 0.65 7.79 -1.45
N ASP A 157 0.30 8.14 -0.22
CA ASP A 157 0.89 7.55 0.98
C ASP A 157 -0.20 6.71 1.64
N ASN A 158 -0.93 7.27 2.61
CA ASN A 158 -1.93 6.57 3.37
C ASN A 158 -3.19 6.31 2.52
N ILE A 159 -3.82 5.15 2.71
CA ILE A 159 -5.04 4.75 2.00
C ILE A 159 -6.09 4.17 2.93
N THR A 160 -7.36 4.29 2.51
CA THR A 160 -8.46 3.52 3.09
C THR A 160 -9.44 3.10 2.00
N VAL A 161 -10.10 1.96 2.19
CA VAL A 161 -11.18 1.51 1.32
C VAL A 161 -12.50 1.77 2.03
N SER A 162 -13.41 2.47 1.36
CA SER A 162 -14.75 2.74 1.87
C SER A 162 -15.59 1.45 1.93
N PRO A 163 -16.67 1.42 2.74
CA PRO A 163 -17.58 0.26 2.80
C PRO A 163 -18.28 -0.10 1.47
N TRP A 164 -18.23 0.77 0.46
CA TRP A 164 -18.80 0.54 -0.88
C TRP A 164 -17.73 0.32 -1.96
N GLY A 165 -16.46 0.18 -1.57
CA GLY A 165 -15.38 -0.27 -2.47
C GLY A 165 -14.56 0.84 -3.16
N ASP A 166 -14.87 2.11 -2.92
CA ASP A 166 -14.00 3.22 -3.36
C ASP A 166 -12.70 3.24 -2.55
N VAL A 167 -11.56 3.48 -3.19
CA VAL A 167 -10.25 3.64 -2.54
C VAL A 167 -9.91 5.11 -2.42
N PHE A 168 -9.71 5.60 -1.20
CA PHE A 168 -9.30 6.97 -0.91
C PHE A 168 -7.79 7.01 -0.71
N LEU A 169 -7.10 7.80 -1.52
CA LEU A 169 -5.65 8.01 -1.49
C LEU A 169 -5.34 9.37 -0.89
N ALA A 170 -4.65 9.37 0.24
CA ALA A 170 -4.11 10.57 0.86
C ALA A 170 -2.74 10.90 0.25
N GLU A 171 -2.51 12.17 -0.07
CA GLU A 171 -1.29 12.63 -0.74
C GLU A 171 -0.27 13.20 0.26
N ASP A 172 0.99 12.77 0.15
CA ASP A 172 2.19 13.38 0.76
C ASP A 172 3.19 13.78 -0.34
N GLY A 173 2.82 14.81 -1.09
CA GLY A 173 3.61 15.34 -2.18
C GLY A 173 3.85 16.83 -2.08
N ALA A 174 4.10 17.42 -3.25
CA ALA A 174 4.15 18.86 -3.37
C ALA A 174 2.77 19.48 -3.09
N ALA A 175 2.77 20.57 -2.32
CA ALA A 175 1.55 21.29 -1.99
C ALA A 175 0.79 21.76 -3.27
N PRO A 176 -0.55 21.77 -3.24
CA PRO A 176 -1.39 21.38 -2.11
C PRO A 176 -1.68 19.88 -2.05
N ASN A 177 -1.46 19.28 -0.87
CA ASN A 177 -1.86 17.90 -0.59
C ASN A 177 -3.38 17.77 -0.49
N GLY A 178 -3.89 16.58 -0.78
CA GLY A 178 -5.31 16.32 -0.84
C GLY A 178 -5.65 14.84 -0.72
N VAL A 179 -6.89 14.53 -1.10
CA VAL A 179 -7.40 13.17 -1.17
C VAL A 179 -7.98 12.93 -2.56
N ARG A 180 -7.56 11.83 -3.18
CA ARG A 180 -8.09 11.32 -4.43
C ARG A 180 -8.92 10.08 -4.17
N VAL A 181 -9.87 9.81 -5.04
CA VAL A 181 -10.75 8.64 -4.93
C VAL A 181 -10.68 7.85 -6.22
N LEU A 182 -10.26 6.59 -6.13
CA LEU A 182 -10.36 5.60 -7.18
C LEU A 182 -11.66 4.81 -7.00
N LYS A 183 -12.56 4.91 -7.98
CA LYS A 183 -13.81 4.15 -8.03
C LYS A 183 -13.57 2.71 -8.52
N PRO A 184 -14.48 1.77 -8.23
CA PRO A 184 -14.41 0.40 -8.75
C PRO A 184 -14.36 0.28 -10.28
N ASP A 185 -14.89 1.28 -11.01
CA ASP A 185 -14.84 1.33 -12.47
C ASP A 185 -13.49 1.84 -13.03
N GLY A 186 -12.54 2.17 -12.15
CA GLY A 186 -11.23 2.68 -12.48
C GLY A 186 -11.16 4.20 -12.67
N SER A 187 -12.29 4.92 -12.53
CA SER A 187 -12.28 6.38 -12.60
C SER A 187 -11.67 7.01 -11.35
N LEU A 188 -10.87 8.06 -11.56
CA LEU A 188 -10.19 8.79 -10.49
C LEU A 188 -10.81 10.18 -10.35
N HIS A 189 -11.09 10.58 -9.11
CA HIS A 189 -11.74 11.85 -8.78
C HIS A 189 -11.00 12.59 -7.68
N HIS A 190 -11.09 13.93 -7.71
CA HIS A 190 -10.70 14.77 -6.59
C HIS A 190 -11.78 14.75 -5.52
N PHE A 191 -11.41 14.43 -4.28
CA PHE A 191 -12.35 14.45 -3.16
C PHE A 191 -12.15 15.66 -2.27
N ALA A 192 -10.92 15.91 -1.82
CA ALA A 192 -10.61 17.01 -0.93
C ALA A 192 -9.22 17.57 -1.19
N ARG A 193 -9.00 18.80 -0.72
CA ARG A 193 -7.71 19.49 -0.75
C ARG A 193 -7.46 20.11 0.62
N ASN A 194 -6.23 20.00 1.12
CA ASN A 194 -5.79 20.77 2.26
C ASN A 194 -5.72 22.27 1.88
N ALA A 195 -6.63 23.07 2.43
CA ALA A 195 -6.67 24.52 2.22
C ALA A 195 -5.86 25.32 3.24
N LEU A 196 -5.42 24.69 4.34
CA LEU A 196 -4.72 25.34 5.43
C LEU A 196 -3.25 25.57 5.06
N ASN A 197 -2.72 26.76 5.33
CA ASN A 197 -1.30 27.10 5.10
C ASN A 197 -0.78 26.80 3.68
N GLY A 198 -1.66 26.88 2.68
CA GLY A 198 -1.34 26.56 1.29
C GLY A 198 -1.33 25.07 0.94
N GLY A 199 -1.75 24.20 1.87
CA GLY A 199 -1.85 22.75 1.68
C GLY A 199 -0.53 22.01 1.79
N LYS A 200 0.42 22.56 2.57
CA LYS A 200 1.77 21.99 2.68
C LYS A 200 1.85 20.74 3.54
N SER A 201 1.06 20.67 4.61
CA SER A 201 0.98 19.45 5.41
C SER A 201 0.32 18.36 4.58
N GLU A 202 0.90 17.17 4.62
CA GLU A 202 0.30 15.93 4.13
C GLU A 202 -1.04 15.63 4.83
N ILE A 203 -1.82 14.80 4.15
CA ILE A 203 -2.98 14.13 4.72
C ILE A 203 -2.52 12.76 5.22
N ALA A 204 -2.74 12.45 6.50
CA ALA A 204 -2.31 11.20 7.13
C ALA A 204 -3.41 10.54 7.96
N GLY A 205 -3.31 9.23 8.20
CA GLY A 205 -4.21 8.46 9.05
C GLY A 205 -5.67 8.51 8.62
N ILE A 206 -5.93 8.26 7.33
CA ILE A 206 -7.27 8.27 6.74
C ILE A 206 -8.02 6.96 7.06
N CYS A 207 -9.27 7.03 7.54
CA CYS A 207 -10.12 5.85 7.73
C CYS A 207 -11.61 6.18 7.79
N PHE A 208 -12.45 5.22 7.40
CA PHE A 208 -13.90 5.31 7.59
C PHE A 208 -14.34 4.75 8.94
N SER A 209 -15.41 5.32 9.52
CA SER A 209 -16.15 4.66 10.58
C SER A 209 -16.75 3.34 10.07
N PRO A 210 -16.96 2.32 10.93
CA PRO A 210 -17.55 1.05 10.52
C PRO A 210 -18.94 1.17 9.84
N ASP A 211 -19.70 2.22 10.15
CA ASP A 211 -21.00 2.49 9.54
C ASP A 211 -20.93 3.36 8.28
N GLY A 212 -19.71 3.72 7.83
CA GLY A 212 -19.44 4.49 6.63
C GLY A 212 -19.92 5.95 6.66
N LYS A 213 -20.38 6.46 7.81
CA LYS A 213 -20.94 7.82 7.92
C LYS A 213 -19.87 8.89 8.13
N TRP A 214 -18.72 8.51 8.65
CA TRP A 214 -17.62 9.42 8.96
C TRP A 214 -16.35 8.98 8.26
N LEU A 215 -15.65 9.95 7.68
CA LEU A 215 -14.27 9.85 7.26
C LEU A 215 -13.42 10.64 8.25
N PHE A 216 -12.42 10.00 8.84
CA PHE A 216 -11.41 10.65 9.67
C PHE A 216 -10.12 10.77 8.90
N LEU A 217 -9.43 11.89 9.05
CA LEU A 217 -8.08 12.11 8.52
C LEU A 217 -7.34 13.16 9.36
N ASN A 218 -6.03 13.22 9.22
CA ASN A 218 -5.18 14.15 9.94
C ASN A 218 -4.46 15.11 9.00
N LEU A 219 -4.24 16.34 9.45
CA LEU A 219 -3.25 17.25 8.88
C LEU A 219 -2.00 17.15 9.78
N GLN A 220 -0.99 16.42 9.32
CA GLN A 220 0.11 15.93 10.17
C GLN A 220 0.86 17.08 10.87
N TRP A 221 1.31 18.10 10.14
CA TRP A 221 2.13 19.17 10.72
C TRP A 221 1.34 20.11 11.62
N GLU A 222 0.04 20.31 11.34
CA GLU A 222 -0.84 21.09 12.20
C GLU A 222 -1.35 20.31 13.43
N GLY A 223 -1.18 18.99 13.47
CA GLY A 223 -1.65 18.14 14.57
C GLY A 223 -3.17 18.14 14.71
N LEU A 224 -3.89 18.27 13.59
CA LEU A 224 -5.35 18.33 13.56
C LEU A 224 -5.93 17.00 13.06
N THR A 225 -6.93 16.47 13.77
CA THR A 225 -7.79 15.39 13.28
C THR A 225 -9.13 15.97 12.84
N LEU A 226 -9.53 15.67 11.62
CA LEU A 226 -10.80 16.08 11.04
C LEU A 226 -11.78 14.90 11.04
N ALA A 227 -13.04 15.18 11.39
CA ALA A 227 -14.15 14.25 11.23
C ALA A 227 -15.10 14.83 10.17
N ILE A 228 -15.20 14.14 9.04
CA ILE A 228 -15.94 14.59 7.85
C ILE A 228 -17.17 13.69 7.70
N THR A 229 -18.35 14.29 7.54
CA THR A 229 -19.59 13.56 7.22
C THR A 229 -20.04 13.88 5.80
N GLY A 230 -20.68 12.90 5.17
CA GLY A 230 -21.06 12.94 3.77
C GLY A 230 -22.23 13.87 3.41
N PRO A 231 -22.65 13.81 2.13
CA PRO A 231 -22.40 12.72 1.19
C PRO A 231 -20.94 12.63 0.71
N PHE A 232 -20.42 11.40 0.56
CA PHE A 232 -19.06 11.12 0.06
C PHE A 232 -19.02 10.79 -1.44
N THR A 233 -20.16 10.92 -2.11
CA THR A 233 -20.28 10.68 -3.55
C THR A 233 -19.60 11.82 -4.31
N VAL A 234 -18.51 11.47 -4.98
CA VAL A 234 -17.85 12.27 -6.04
C VAL A 234 -18.21 11.71 -7.40
#